data_AF-A0A968I593-F1
#
_entry.id   AF-A0A968I593-F1
#
_cell.length_a   1.000
_cell.length_b   1.000
_cell.length_c   1.000
_cell.angle_alpha   90.00
_cell.angle_beta   90.00
_cell.angle_gamma   90.00
#
_symmetry.space_group_name_H-M   'P 1'
#
loop_
_entity.id
_entity.type
_entity.pdbx_description
1 polymer ?
#
loop_
_entity_poly.entity_id
_entity_poly.type
_entity_poly.pdbx_seq_one_letter_code
_entity_poly.pdbx_strand_id
1 'polypeptide(L)'
;MKRVINGPFTFTPDGNPLVGPVQGLKNFWVACGVMAGFSQGGGVGLALSQWMVNGDPGFDVWGMDVARYGDFATLAYTNAKVRENYSRRFRITFPNEELPAARPLHTTPIYDRLTEHNAVWGAGFGLEHPLWFQTPGEEPVENVTFRRSNAFPLVAEESRAVRERVGFSEASNFAKYRVSGPGAGEWLQGLLTNGLPKMNRTVLTAMLTIWIALLGFALITGRTRL
;
A
#
# COMPACT_ATOMS: atom_id res chain seq x y z
N MET A 1 42.08 5.42 13.63
CA MET A 1 40.81 4.77 13.99
C MET A 1 41.04 3.96 15.27
N LYS A 2 40.36 4.22 16.40
CA LYS A 2 40.64 3.54 17.70
C LYS A 2 39.86 2.24 17.90
N ARG A 3 38.71 2.06 17.24
CA ARG A 3 37.89 0.84 17.29
C ARG A 3 36.95 0.80 16.08
N VAL A 4 36.67 -0.39 15.57
CA VAL A 4 35.64 -0.66 14.55
C VAL A 4 34.59 -1.55 15.20
N ILE A 5 33.32 -1.18 15.09
CA ILE A 5 32.22 -1.96 15.66
C ILE A 5 31.27 -2.30 14.50
N ASN A 6 31.06 -3.59 14.28
CA ASN A 6 30.03 -4.10 13.37
C ASN A 6 28.90 -4.67 14.22
N GLY A 7 27.87 -3.86 14.45
CA GLY A 7 26.75 -4.21 15.33
C GLY A 7 25.51 -4.64 14.52
N PRO A 8 24.68 -5.55 15.06
CA PRO A 8 23.43 -5.92 14.44
C PRO A 8 22.42 -4.77 14.51
N PHE A 9 21.51 -4.75 13.55
CA PHE A 9 20.53 -3.69 13.42
C PHE A 9 19.27 -4.19 12.72
N THR A 10 18.09 -3.73 13.14
CA THR A 10 16.80 -4.23 12.63
C THR A 10 16.28 -3.40 11.48
N PHE A 11 15.85 -4.06 10.41
CA PHE A 11 15.25 -3.45 9.23
C PHE A 11 13.96 -4.16 8.85
N THR A 12 13.04 -3.39 8.30
CA THR A 12 11.81 -3.85 7.68
C THR A 12 11.96 -3.80 6.16
N PRO A 13 11.07 -4.45 5.39
CA PRO A 13 11.16 -4.48 3.92
C PRO A 13 11.20 -3.09 3.26
N ASP A 14 10.64 -2.05 3.86
CA ASP A 14 10.63 -0.66 3.36
C ASP A 14 11.50 0.29 4.20
N GLY A 15 12.17 -0.22 5.23
CA GLY A 15 13.00 0.57 6.14
C GLY A 15 12.23 1.43 7.16
N ASN A 16 10.89 1.46 7.13
CA ASN A 16 10.08 2.18 8.11
C ASN A 16 9.76 1.31 9.34
N PRO A 17 9.56 1.90 10.53
CA PRO A 17 9.12 1.17 11.72
C PRO A 17 7.85 0.33 11.52
N LEU A 18 7.64 -0.66 12.39
CA LEU A 18 6.38 -1.40 12.55
C LEU A 18 5.76 -0.99 13.88
N VAL A 19 4.69 -0.21 13.83
CA VAL A 19 4.06 0.42 14.98
C VAL A 19 2.55 0.18 14.92
N GLY A 20 1.95 -0.18 16.05
CA GLY A 20 0.49 -0.26 16.16
C GLY A 20 -0.04 -1.60 16.68
N PRO A 21 -1.37 -1.76 16.70
CA PRO A 21 -2.02 -2.97 17.19
C PRO A 21 -1.88 -4.11 16.18
N VAL A 22 -1.63 -5.33 16.66
CA VAL A 22 -1.51 -6.50 15.78
C VAL A 22 -2.90 -7.10 15.51
N GLN A 23 -3.23 -7.23 14.23
CA GLN A 23 -4.50 -7.81 13.80
C GLN A 23 -4.68 -9.23 14.34
N GLY A 24 -5.88 -9.53 14.85
CA GLY A 24 -6.23 -10.85 15.39
C GLY A 24 -5.81 -11.08 16.85
N LEU A 25 -5.03 -10.17 17.46
CA LEU A 25 -4.60 -10.27 18.85
C LEU A 25 -5.17 -9.12 19.68
N LYS A 26 -5.81 -9.44 20.81
CA LYS A 26 -6.38 -8.43 21.70
C LYS A 26 -5.30 -7.82 22.58
N ASN A 27 -5.23 -6.49 22.63
CA ASN A 27 -4.29 -5.72 23.47
C ASN A 27 -2.81 -6.06 23.23
N PHE A 28 -2.47 -6.51 22.01
CA PHE A 28 -1.09 -6.78 21.62
C PHE A 28 -0.61 -5.71 20.63
N TRP A 29 0.51 -5.08 20.96
CA TRP A 29 1.04 -3.93 20.24
C TRP A 29 2.51 -4.13 19.92
N VAL A 30 2.95 -3.55 18.81
CA VAL A 30 4.36 -3.58 18.40
C VAL A 30 4.92 -2.18 18.19
N ALA A 31 6.22 -2.07 18.44
CA ALA A 31 7.07 -0.93 18.09
C ALA A 31 8.44 -1.49 17.71
N CYS A 32 8.51 -2.14 16.54
CA CYS A 32 9.66 -2.92 16.08
C CYS A 32 10.28 -2.32 14.82
N GLY A 33 11.48 -2.78 14.44
CA GLY A 33 12.12 -2.37 13.19
C GLY A 33 12.49 -0.87 13.14
N VAL A 34 12.69 -0.23 14.29
CA VAL A 34 12.98 1.21 14.37
C VAL A 34 14.43 1.47 13.99
N MET A 35 14.65 1.77 12.70
CA MET A 35 16.00 1.86 12.15
C MET A 35 16.81 3.07 12.66
N ALA A 36 16.20 4.18 13.05
CA ALA A 36 16.96 5.27 13.67
C ALA A 36 16.48 5.45 15.09
N GLY A 37 16.50 4.36 15.89
CA GLY A 37 15.91 4.29 17.23
C GLY A 37 16.22 5.49 18.13
N PHE A 38 17.45 6.02 18.08
CA PHE A 38 17.83 7.20 18.86
C PHE A 38 17.09 8.48 18.41
N SER A 39 16.94 8.71 17.10
CA SER A 39 16.28 9.91 16.56
C SER A 39 14.78 9.76 16.36
N GLN A 40 14.29 8.54 16.09
CA GLN A 40 12.88 8.23 15.82
C GLN A 40 12.12 7.74 17.05
N GLY A 41 12.82 7.21 18.07
CA GLY A 41 12.19 6.54 19.21
C GLY A 41 11.21 7.42 19.99
N GLY A 42 11.52 8.70 20.15
CA GLY A 42 10.61 9.66 20.78
C GLY A 42 9.28 9.82 20.02
N GLY A 43 9.35 9.93 18.69
CA GLY A 43 8.16 10.04 17.83
C GLY A 43 7.33 8.74 17.80
N VAL A 44 8.01 7.59 17.72
CA VAL A 44 7.34 6.27 17.78
C VAL A 44 6.64 6.07 19.12
N GLY A 45 7.29 6.43 20.23
CA GLY A 45 6.71 6.34 21.58
C GLY A 45 5.50 7.27 21.75
N LEU A 46 5.56 8.49 21.20
CA LEU A 46 4.43 9.41 21.21
C LEU A 46 3.24 8.84 20.42
N ALA A 47 3.47 8.40 19.18
CA ALA A 47 2.42 7.79 18.35
C ALA A 47 1.73 6.63 19.06
N LEU A 48 2.51 5.71 19.62
CA LEU A 48 1.98 4.52 20.28
C LEU A 48 1.22 4.85 21.56
N SER A 49 1.74 5.76 22.38
CA SER A 49 1.08 6.15 23.63
C SER A 49 -0.23 6.89 23.38
N GLN A 50 -0.28 7.79 22.40
CA GLN A 50 -1.52 8.45 21.97
C GLN A 50 -2.53 7.42 21.45
N TRP A 51 -2.09 6.49 20.61
CA TRP A 51 -2.97 5.46 20.06
C TRP A 51 -3.56 4.56 21.15
N MET A 52 -2.75 4.13 22.11
CA MET A 52 -3.21 3.29 23.23
C MET A 52 -4.22 4.00 24.13
N VAL A 53 -4.02 5.30 24.41
CA VAL A 53 -4.87 6.07 25.34
C VAL A 53 -6.14 6.58 24.66
N ASN A 54 -6.01 7.09 23.43
CA ASN A 54 -7.06 7.82 22.73
C ASN A 54 -7.72 7.01 21.61
N GLY A 55 -7.27 5.78 21.33
CA GLY A 55 -7.75 4.99 20.20
C GLY A 55 -7.28 5.49 18.82
N ASP A 56 -6.46 6.55 18.78
CA ASP A 56 -5.95 7.19 17.57
C ASP A 56 -4.56 7.80 17.82
N PRO A 57 -3.61 7.69 16.88
CA PRO A 57 -2.26 8.22 17.03
C PRO A 57 -2.18 9.76 16.97
N GLY A 58 -3.23 10.47 16.54
CA GLY A 58 -3.28 11.93 16.45
C GLY A 58 -2.63 12.54 15.22
N PHE A 59 -1.98 11.72 14.38
CA PHE A 59 -1.39 12.08 13.09
C PHE A 59 -1.30 10.85 12.19
N ASP A 60 -1.05 11.05 10.89
CA ASP A 60 -0.93 9.93 9.95
C ASP A 60 0.32 9.09 10.23
N VAL A 61 0.10 7.81 10.52
CA VAL A 61 1.13 6.81 10.79
C VAL A 61 1.12 5.67 9.77
N TRP A 62 0.41 5.81 8.65
CA TRP A 62 0.24 4.75 7.65
C TRP A 62 1.57 4.09 7.23
N GLY A 63 2.61 4.90 6.98
CA GLY A 63 3.94 4.40 6.62
C GLY A 63 4.66 3.59 7.71
N MET A 64 4.19 3.68 8.96
CA MET A 64 4.71 2.91 10.10
C MET A 64 3.76 1.81 10.57
N ASP A 65 2.50 1.82 10.14
CA ASP A 65 1.48 0.89 10.62
C ASP A 65 1.90 -0.56 10.33
N VAL A 66 1.84 -1.43 11.34
CA VAL A 66 2.13 -2.86 11.20
C VAL A 66 1.17 -3.55 10.22
N ALA A 67 -0.05 -3.04 10.06
CA ALA A 67 -1.07 -3.58 9.16
C ALA A 67 -0.77 -3.35 7.66
N ARG A 68 0.28 -2.58 7.32
CA ARG A 68 0.67 -2.36 5.92
C ARG A 68 1.28 -3.58 5.24
N TYR A 69 1.63 -4.61 6.02
CA TYR A 69 2.09 -5.90 5.52
C TYR A 69 1.01 -6.97 5.74
N GLY A 70 0.99 -7.96 4.85
CA GLY A 70 0.17 -9.16 5.00
C GLY A 70 1.03 -10.43 4.93
N ASP A 71 0.37 -11.57 4.78
CA ASP A 71 1.01 -12.90 4.77
C ASP A 71 2.06 -13.07 3.66
N PHE A 72 2.03 -12.22 2.63
CA PHE A 72 3.03 -12.19 1.55
C PHE A 72 4.43 -11.81 2.05
N ALA A 73 4.54 -11.11 3.18
CA ALA A 73 5.79 -10.59 3.73
C ALA A 73 6.60 -11.68 4.47
N THR A 74 6.87 -12.79 3.77
CA THR A 74 7.65 -13.92 4.28
C THR A 74 9.10 -13.55 4.62
N LEU A 75 9.82 -14.47 5.27
CA LEU A 75 11.26 -14.29 5.55
C LEU A 75 12.08 -14.08 4.26
N ALA A 76 11.76 -14.80 3.19
CA ALA A 76 12.47 -14.67 1.91
C ALA A 76 12.23 -13.29 1.27
N TYR A 77 10.97 -12.85 1.24
CA TYR A 77 10.60 -11.51 0.77
C TYR A 77 11.31 -10.42 1.59
N THR A 78 11.23 -10.53 2.91
CA THR A 78 11.83 -9.57 3.85
C THR A 78 13.34 -9.51 3.66
N ASN A 79 14.03 -10.65 3.53
CA ASN A 79 15.48 -10.68 3.32
C ASN A 79 15.88 -9.94 2.03
N ALA A 80 15.20 -10.22 0.92
CA ALA A 80 15.49 -9.60 -0.36
C ALA A 80 15.26 -8.08 -0.34
N LYS A 81 14.10 -7.64 0.16
CA LYS A 81 13.73 -6.21 0.22
C LYS A 81 14.57 -5.40 1.21
N VAL A 82 14.92 -5.99 2.36
CA VAL A 82 15.82 -5.33 3.33
C VAL A 82 17.20 -5.08 2.71
N ARG A 83 17.76 -6.05 1.99
CA ARG A 83 19.07 -5.89 1.33
C ARG A 83 19.05 -4.79 0.27
N GLU A 84 17.99 -4.75 -0.53
CA GLU A 84 17.78 -3.69 -1.51
C GLU A 84 17.66 -2.31 -0.85
N ASN A 85 16.78 -2.16 0.14
CA ASN A 85 16.60 -0.89 0.85
C ASN A 85 17.89 -0.43 1.56
N TYR A 86 18.59 -1.34 2.22
CA TYR A 86 19.84 -1.01 2.90
C TYR A 86 20.91 -0.53 1.92
N SER A 87 21.07 -1.21 0.77
CA SER A 87 22.02 -0.82 -0.28
C SER A 87 21.72 0.57 -0.88
N ARG A 88 20.48 1.03 -0.75
CA ARG A 88 19.98 2.28 -1.32
C ARG A 88 19.85 3.41 -0.29
N ARG A 89 20.25 3.22 0.96
CA ARG A 89 19.96 4.13 2.08
C ARG A 89 20.35 5.60 1.85
N PHE A 90 21.42 5.84 1.10
CA PHE A 90 21.91 7.19 0.78
C PHE A 90 21.81 7.53 -0.72
N ARG A 91 20.98 6.78 -1.46
CA ARG A 91 20.64 7.12 -2.85
C ARG A 91 19.48 8.10 -2.86
N ILE A 92 19.50 8.96 -3.87
CA ILE A 92 18.33 9.77 -4.22
C ILE A 92 17.26 8.82 -4.75
N THR A 93 16.08 8.85 -4.13
CA THR A 93 14.90 8.14 -4.63
C THR A 93 14.16 9.08 -5.57
N PHE A 94 13.80 8.59 -6.75
CA PHE A 94 13.04 9.37 -7.72
C PHE A 94 11.54 9.11 -7.58
N PRO A 95 10.68 10.08 -7.95
CA PRO A 95 9.25 9.80 -8.13
C PRO A 95 9.03 8.63 -9.09
N ASN A 96 8.02 7.81 -8.82
CA ASN A 96 7.65 6.61 -9.59
C ASN A 96 8.74 5.52 -9.64
N GLU A 97 9.80 5.61 -8.84
CA GLU A 97 10.85 4.59 -8.85
C GLU A 97 10.35 3.27 -8.24
N GLU A 98 10.29 2.25 -9.08
CA GLU A 98 9.95 0.88 -8.70
C GLU A 98 11.21 0.08 -8.35
N LEU A 99 11.11 -0.73 -7.30
CA LEU A 99 12.23 -1.51 -6.78
C LEU A 99 12.06 -3.01 -7.09
N PRO A 100 12.96 -3.63 -7.87
CA PRO A 100 12.75 -4.96 -8.46
C PRO A 100 12.96 -6.13 -7.51
N ALA A 101 13.63 -5.96 -6.35
CA ALA A 101 13.90 -7.11 -5.49
C ALA A 101 12.60 -7.78 -5.02
N ALA A 102 12.62 -9.12 -5.00
CA ALA A 102 11.49 -9.98 -4.65
C ALA A 102 10.26 -9.90 -5.59
N ARG A 103 10.45 -9.42 -6.83
CA ARG A 103 9.39 -9.33 -7.84
C ARG A 103 9.66 -10.22 -9.08
N PRO A 104 8.61 -10.72 -9.74
CA PRO A 104 7.19 -10.66 -9.33
C PRO A 104 6.91 -11.55 -8.10
N LEU A 105 6.02 -11.13 -7.21
CA LEU A 105 5.61 -11.90 -6.03
C LEU A 105 4.23 -12.55 -6.21
N HIS A 106 3.20 -11.72 -6.35
CA HIS A 106 1.86 -12.15 -6.74
C HIS A 106 1.46 -11.51 -8.05
N THR A 107 0.78 -12.26 -8.89
CA THR A 107 0.29 -11.82 -10.19
C THR A 107 -1.19 -12.13 -10.33
N THR A 108 -1.88 -11.37 -11.18
CA THR A 108 -3.28 -11.63 -11.53
C THR A 108 -3.35 -12.65 -12.67
N PRO A 109 -4.52 -13.29 -12.90
CA PRO A 109 -4.67 -14.27 -13.98
C PRO A 109 -4.48 -13.72 -15.41
N ILE A 110 -4.36 -12.40 -15.58
CA ILE A 110 -4.13 -11.75 -16.88
C ILE A 110 -2.74 -11.09 -16.97
N TYR A 111 -1.84 -11.37 -16.02
CA TYR A 111 -0.51 -10.78 -15.96
C TYR A 111 0.33 -11.03 -17.23
N ASP A 112 0.25 -12.25 -17.76
CA ASP A 112 0.84 -12.65 -19.04
C ASP A 112 0.33 -11.78 -20.20
N ARG A 113 -0.99 -11.63 -20.32
CA ARG A 113 -1.61 -10.80 -21.37
C ARG A 113 -1.22 -9.32 -21.25
N LEU A 114 -1.17 -8.80 -20.03
CA LEU A 114 -0.75 -7.43 -19.78
C LEU A 114 0.74 -7.24 -20.13
N THR A 115 1.57 -8.25 -19.88
CA THR A 115 2.97 -8.27 -20.28
C THR A 115 3.13 -8.32 -21.80
N GLU A 116 2.30 -9.10 -22.51
CA GLU A 116 2.25 -9.12 -23.99
C GLU A 116 1.87 -7.75 -24.58
N HIS A 117 1.09 -6.95 -23.85
CA HIS A 117 0.78 -5.55 -24.18
C HIS A 117 1.84 -4.55 -23.69
N ASN A 118 3.02 -5.03 -23.28
CA ASN A 118 4.17 -4.24 -22.86
C ASN A 118 3.92 -3.38 -21.61
N ALA A 119 3.23 -3.94 -20.61
CA ALA A 119 3.00 -3.29 -19.32
C ALA A 119 4.31 -2.94 -18.60
N VAL A 120 4.39 -1.70 -18.12
CA VAL A 120 5.39 -1.26 -17.14
C VAL A 120 4.85 -1.53 -15.75
N TRP A 121 5.50 -2.44 -15.03
CA TRP A 121 4.96 -3.02 -13.81
C TRP A 121 5.35 -2.28 -12.53
N GLY A 122 4.36 -2.03 -11.68
CA GLY A 122 4.54 -1.63 -10.28
C GLY A 122 4.06 -2.71 -9.33
N ALA A 123 4.40 -2.59 -8.04
CA ALA A 123 3.92 -3.52 -7.01
C ALA A 123 3.23 -2.79 -5.86
N GLY A 124 2.04 -3.27 -5.48
CA GLY A 124 1.26 -2.75 -4.37
C GLY A 124 0.78 -3.91 -3.49
N PHE A 125 1.07 -3.85 -2.19
CA PHE A 125 0.70 -4.91 -1.22
C PHE A 125 1.06 -6.34 -1.70
N GLY A 126 2.24 -6.48 -2.31
CA GLY A 126 2.75 -7.75 -2.84
C GLY A 126 2.20 -8.17 -4.22
N LEU A 127 1.25 -7.42 -4.80
CA LEU A 127 0.64 -7.72 -6.10
C LEU A 127 1.20 -6.81 -7.20
N GLU A 128 1.63 -7.43 -8.30
CA GLU A 128 1.98 -6.75 -9.54
C GLU A 128 0.74 -6.09 -10.17
N HIS A 129 0.86 -4.83 -10.58
CA HIS A 129 -0.16 -4.12 -11.34
C HIS A 129 0.49 -3.22 -12.39
N PRO A 130 -0.12 -3.08 -13.59
CA PRO A 130 0.42 -2.22 -14.63
C PRO A 130 0.29 -0.75 -14.19
N LEU A 131 1.39 0.01 -14.31
CA LEU A 131 1.40 1.46 -14.09
C LEU A 131 0.98 2.21 -15.35
N TRP A 132 1.47 1.75 -16.50
CA TRP A 132 1.19 2.24 -17.86
C TRP A 132 1.71 1.21 -18.87
N PHE A 133 1.42 1.40 -20.16
CA PHE A 133 1.84 0.49 -21.22
C PHE A 133 2.85 1.16 -22.15
N GLN A 134 3.99 0.50 -22.35
CA GLN A 134 5.05 0.96 -23.22
C GLN A 134 4.74 0.66 -24.70
N THR A 135 5.36 1.43 -25.60
CA THR A 135 5.33 1.17 -27.05
C THR A 135 5.74 -0.28 -27.34
N PRO A 136 4.97 -1.05 -28.13
CA PRO A 136 5.31 -2.44 -28.43
C PRO A 136 6.74 -2.60 -28.99
N GLY A 137 7.51 -3.49 -28.37
CA GLY A 137 8.91 -3.78 -28.75
C GLY A 137 9.96 -2.94 -28.03
N GLU A 138 9.58 -1.86 -27.34
CA GLU A 138 10.49 -1.09 -26.47
C GLU A 138 10.60 -1.71 -25.08
N GLU A 139 11.69 -1.44 -24.36
CA GLU A 139 11.87 -1.94 -23.00
C GLU A 139 10.81 -1.34 -22.04
N PRO A 140 10.03 -2.16 -21.30
CA PRO A 140 8.93 -1.70 -20.44
C PRO A 140 9.43 -1.14 -19.10
N VAL A 141 10.18 -0.04 -19.18
CA VAL A 141 10.77 0.66 -18.03
C VAL A 141 10.47 2.15 -18.05
N GLU A 142 10.32 2.73 -16.87
CA GLU A 142 10.26 4.19 -16.72
C GLU A 142 11.64 4.79 -16.50
N ASN A 143 11.98 5.79 -17.30
CA ASN A 143 13.16 6.61 -17.13
C ASN A 143 12.89 7.62 -15.99
N VAL A 144 13.07 7.15 -14.75
CA VAL A 144 12.78 7.91 -13.54
C VAL A 144 13.50 9.26 -13.53
N THR A 145 12.75 10.31 -13.18
CA THR A 145 13.25 11.69 -13.21
C THR A 145 12.38 12.58 -12.33
N PHE A 146 12.89 13.74 -11.93
CA PHE A 146 12.10 14.77 -11.25
C PHE A 146 11.20 15.59 -12.19
N ARG A 147 11.23 15.28 -13.50
CA ARG A 147 10.43 15.93 -14.54
C ARG A 147 9.44 14.93 -15.16
N ARG A 148 8.88 15.27 -16.31
CA ARG A 148 8.11 14.32 -17.11
C ARG A 148 9.05 13.24 -17.65
N SER A 149 8.75 11.98 -17.37
CA SER A 149 9.46 10.80 -17.86
C SER A 149 9.00 10.41 -19.27
N ASN A 150 9.58 9.33 -19.80
CA ASN A 150 9.13 8.68 -21.04
C ASN A 150 7.68 8.19 -20.97
N ALA A 151 7.12 7.98 -19.77
CA ALA A 151 5.72 7.59 -19.60
C ALA A 151 4.73 8.70 -20.03
N PHE A 152 5.12 9.98 -19.96
CA PHE A 152 4.21 11.11 -20.14
C PHE A 152 3.39 11.10 -21.44
N PRO A 153 4.00 10.97 -22.65
CA PRO A 153 3.22 10.92 -23.89
C PRO A 153 2.31 9.69 -23.98
N LEU A 154 2.70 8.57 -23.39
CA LEU A 154 1.96 7.31 -23.46
C LEU A 154 0.75 7.32 -22.52
N VAL A 155 0.93 7.76 -21.28
CA VAL A 155 -0.19 7.98 -20.34
C VAL A 155 -1.16 9.04 -20.87
N ALA A 156 -0.67 10.06 -21.59
CA ALA A 156 -1.53 11.03 -22.26
C ALA A 156 -2.38 10.39 -23.37
N GLU A 157 -1.81 9.46 -24.14
CA GLU A 157 -2.57 8.69 -25.14
C GLU A 157 -3.55 7.71 -24.49
N GLU A 158 -3.17 7.00 -23.42
CA GLU A 158 -4.10 6.16 -22.65
C GLU A 158 -5.30 6.96 -22.15
N SER A 159 -5.03 8.14 -21.58
CA SER A 159 -6.07 9.06 -21.08
C SER A 159 -6.98 9.53 -22.21
N ARG A 160 -6.41 9.86 -23.38
CA ARG A 160 -7.19 10.24 -24.59
C ARG A 160 -8.02 9.06 -25.09
N ALA A 161 -7.45 7.86 -25.12
CA ALA A 161 -8.15 6.65 -25.54
C ALA A 161 -9.37 6.34 -24.67
N VAL A 162 -9.24 6.46 -23.35
CA VAL A 162 -10.38 6.31 -22.42
C VAL A 162 -11.45 7.39 -22.67
N ARG A 163 -11.02 8.62 -22.97
CA ARG A 163 -11.94 9.75 -23.18
C ARG A 163 -12.71 9.67 -24.50
N GLU A 164 -12.06 9.23 -25.56
CA GLU A 164 -12.57 9.30 -26.94
C GLU A 164 -13.01 7.94 -27.49
N ARG A 165 -12.59 6.83 -26.86
CA ARG A 165 -12.82 5.47 -27.32
C ARG A 165 -13.23 4.57 -26.14
N VAL A 166 -12.54 3.44 -25.97
CA VAL A 166 -12.75 2.48 -24.89
C VAL A 166 -11.38 2.18 -24.29
N GLY A 167 -11.29 2.20 -22.97
CA GLY A 167 -10.11 1.77 -22.23
C GLY A 167 -10.42 0.57 -21.36
N PHE A 168 -9.38 -0.23 -21.11
CA PHE A 168 -9.41 -1.31 -20.13
C PHE A 168 -8.47 -0.96 -18.99
N SER A 169 -8.92 -1.17 -17.76
CA SER A 169 -8.10 -0.99 -16.57
C SER A 169 -8.38 -2.14 -15.61
N GLU A 170 -7.32 -2.70 -15.05
CA GLU A 170 -7.44 -3.76 -14.06
C GLU A 170 -7.72 -3.16 -12.66
N ALA A 171 -8.73 -3.70 -11.99
CA ALA A 171 -9.15 -3.31 -10.64
C ALA A 171 -8.86 -4.40 -9.60
N SER A 172 -8.02 -5.37 -9.96
CA SER A 172 -7.71 -6.55 -9.14
C SER A 172 -6.94 -6.20 -7.86
N ASN A 173 -6.16 -5.12 -7.89
CA ASN A 173 -5.33 -4.60 -6.79
C ASN A 173 -6.11 -3.86 -5.69
N PHE A 174 -7.42 -3.58 -5.87
CA PHE A 174 -8.21 -3.02 -4.78
C PHE A 174 -8.46 -4.05 -3.66
N ALA A 175 -8.44 -3.57 -2.42
CA ALA A 175 -8.91 -4.35 -1.29
C ALA A 175 -10.42 -4.62 -1.44
N LYS A 176 -10.82 -5.89 -1.30
CA LYS A 176 -12.19 -6.36 -1.51
C LYS A 176 -12.65 -7.12 -0.28
N TYR A 177 -13.68 -6.61 0.39
CA TYR A 177 -14.25 -7.20 1.59
C TYR A 177 -15.70 -7.64 1.36
N ARG A 178 -16.11 -8.73 2.00
CA ARG A 178 -17.52 -9.16 2.06
C ARG A 178 -17.96 -9.16 3.52
N VAL A 179 -18.94 -8.33 3.82
CA VAL A 179 -19.58 -8.27 5.15
C VAL A 179 -20.97 -8.89 5.02
N SER A 180 -21.29 -9.86 5.88
CA SER A 180 -22.58 -10.55 5.85
C SER A 180 -22.96 -11.10 7.21
N GLY A 181 -24.26 -11.35 7.42
CA GLY A 181 -24.81 -11.86 8.67
C GLY A 181 -25.85 -10.90 9.28
N PRO A 182 -26.61 -11.35 10.29
CA PRO A 182 -27.49 -10.48 11.07
C PRO A 182 -26.68 -9.30 11.66
N GLY A 183 -27.22 -8.08 11.58
CA GLY A 183 -26.56 -6.87 12.11
C GLY A 183 -25.47 -6.27 11.22
N ALA A 184 -25.11 -6.88 10.08
CA ALA A 184 -24.08 -6.36 9.18
C ALA A 184 -24.34 -4.92 8.73
N GLY A 185 -25.61 -4.59 8.43
CA GLY A 185 -25.99 -3.23 8.04
C GLY A 185 -25.85 -2.23 9.19
N GLU A 186 -26.33 -2.58 10.38
CA GLU A 186 -26.21 -1.72 11.57
C GLU A 186 -24.74 -1.47 11.93
N TRP A 187 -23.92 -2.51 11.91
CA TRP A 187 -22.48 -2.40 12.14
C TRP A 187 -21.79 -1.49 11.12
N LEU A 188 -22.08 -1.67 9.83
CA LEU A 188 -21.55 -0.79 8.78
C LEU A 188 -22.02 0.65 8.96
N GLN A 189 -23.26 0.87 9.37
CA GLN A 189 -23.80 2.21 9.61
C GLN A 189 -23.09 2.95 10.76
N GLY A 190 -22.52 2.21 11.72
CA GLY A 190 -21.68 2.77 12.80
C GLY A 190 -20.26 3.14 12.38
N LEU A 191 -19.78 2.65 11.23
CA LEU A 191 -18.43 2.90 10.71
C LEU A 191 -18.38 3.96 9.60
N LEU A 192 -19.46 4.03 8.81
CA LEU A 192 -19.53 4.80 7.57
C LEU A 192 -20.26 6.12 7.77
N THR A 193 -19.85 7.15 7.01
CA THR A 193 -20.45 8.49 7.11
C THR A 193 -21.72 8.69 6.29
N ASN A 194 -22.02 7.79 5.34
CA ASN A 194 -23.18 7.90 4.46
C ASN A 194 -24.23 6.83 4.81
N GLY A 195 -25.45 7.02 4.34
CA GLY A 195 -26.47 5.98 4.39
C GLY A 195 -26.06 4.77 3.55
N LEU A 196 -26.38 3.57 4.03
CA LEU A 196 -26.13 2.35 3.26
C LEU A 196 -26.87 2.35 1.92
N PRO A 197 -26.25 1.78 0.87
CA PRO A 197 -26.91 1.71 -0.43
C PRO A 197 -28.09 0.75 -0.38
N LYS A 198 -29.12 1.03 -1.17
CA LYS A 198 -30.15 0.03 -1.50
C LYS A 198 -29.50 -1.18 -2.18
N MET A 199 -30.20 -2.31 -2.19
CA MET A 199 -29.75 -3.50 -2.90
C MET A 199 -29.46 -3.20 -4.38
N ASN A 200 -28.38 -3.79 -4.89
CA ASN A 200 -27.84 -3.60 -6.24
C ASN A 200 -27.46 -2.14 -6.58
N ARG A 201 -27.27 -1.30 -5.56
CA ARG A 201 -26.69 0.04 -5.71
C ARG A 201 -25.34 0.11 -5.03
N THR A 202 -24.54 1.07 -5.47
CA THR A 202 -23.22 1.38 -4.91
C THR A 202 -23.22 2.82 -4.41
N VAL A 203 -22.57 3.06 -3.28
CA VAL A 203 -22.34 4.40 -2.73
C VAL A 203 -20.87 4.57 -2.37
N LEU A 204 -20.33 5.76 -2.62
CA LEU A 204 -19.05 6.20 -2.08
C LEU A 204 -19.28 6.80 -0.69
N THR A 205 -18.49 6.38 0.28
CA THR A 205 -18.58 6.83 1.66
C THR A 205 -17.20 6.93 2.28
N ALA A 206 -17.08 7.77 3.31
CA ALA A 206 -15.85 7.90 4.08
C ALA A 206 -15.96 7.09 5.37
N MET A 207 -14.80 6.70 5.91
CA MET A 207 -14.63 6.25 7.28
C MET A 207 -13.87 7.34 8.04
N LEU A 208 -14.32 7.64 9.25
CA LEU A 208 -13.67 8.64 10.11
C LEU A 208 -13.19 8.00 11.40
N THR A 209 -12.17 8.60 12.00
CA THR A 209 -11.78 8.31 13.38
C THR A 209 -12.83 8.88 14.34
N ILE A 210 -12.75 8.50 15.62
CA ILE A 210 -13.59 9.11 16.66
C ILE A 210 -13.33 10.63 16.85
N TRP A 211 -12.23 11.13 16.28
CA TRP A 211 -11.85 12.54 16.26
C TRP A 211 -12.25 13.24 14.96
N ILE A 212 -13.09 12.61 14.12
CA ILE A 212 -13.61 13.16 12.85
C ILE A 212 -12.50 13.32 11.79
N ALA A 213 -11.32 12.73 12.01
CA ALA A 213 -10.26 12.68 11.00
C ALA A 213 -10.58 11.62 9.93
N LEU A 214 -10.21 11.87 8.68
CA LEU A 214 -10.45 10.94 7.59
C LEU A 214 -9.52 9.72 7.68
N LEU A 215 -10.10 8.51 7.80
CA LEU A 215 -9.36 7.24 7.70
C LEU A 215 -9.23 6.77 6.25
N GLY A 216 -10.26 6.98 5.44
CA GLY A 216 -10.25 6.55 4.05
C GLY A 216 -11.65 6.56 3.43
N PHE A 217 -11.71 6.16 2.16
CA PHE A 217 -12.95 6.01 1.41
C PHE A 217 -13.21 4.54 1.05
N ALA A 218 -14.47 4.17 0.99
CA ALA A 218 -14.92 2.86 0.55
C ALA A 218 -16.09 2.99 -0.43
N LEU A 219 -16.11 2.11 -1.44
CA LEU A 219 -17.29 1.87 -2.26
C LEU A 219 -18.05 0.69 -1.64
N ILE A 220 -19.29 0.94 -1.21
CA ILE A 220 -20.16 -0.09 -0.63
C ILE A 220 -21.22 -0.45 -1.64
N THR A 221 -21.38 -1.75 -1.92
CA THR A 221 -22.41 -2.27 -2.82
C THR A 221 -23.33 -3.22 -2.05
N GLY A 222 -24.64 -2.93 -2.06
CA GLY A 222 -25.64 -3.85 -1.51
C GLY A 222 -25.80 -5.06 -2.44
N ARG A 223 -25.56 -6.29 -1.96
CA ARG A 223 -25.74 -7.53 -2.74
C ARG A 223 -26.59 -8.53 -1.98
N THR A 224 -27.54 -9.16 -2.66
CA THR A 224 -28.21 -10.36 -2.15
C THR A 224 -27.21 -11.52 -2.19
N ARG A 225 -27.34 -12.51 -1.28
CA ARG A 225 -26.59 -13.76 -1.43
C ARG A 225 -26.95 -14.34 -2.80
N LEU A 226 -25.93 -14.61 -3.62
CA LEU A 226 -26.04 -15.54 -4.74
C LEU A 226 -26.14 -16.96 -4.18
#